data_AF-A0A0G0N0U4-F1
#
_entry.id   AF-A0A0G0N0U4-F1
#
_cell.length_a   1.000
_cell.length_b   1.000
_cell.length_c   1.000
_cell.angle_alpha   90.00
_cell.angle_beta   90.00
_cell.angle_gamma   90.00
#
_symmetry.space_group_name_H-M   'P 1'
#
loop_
_entity.id
_entity.type
_entity.pdbx_description
1 polymer ?
#
loop_
_entity_poly.entity_id
_entity_poly.type
_entity_poly.pdbx_seq_one_letter_code
_entity_poly.pdbx_strand_id
1 'polypeptide(L)'
;MSDLFKYDSLQEFFSIYQKAVLNFLNQYDLDISELVPDHLGALTHNSEEFESVTTILLSHSQMIKEIQLNNRRVRVFKLNHPLLGDFTIPKIEIFEPKPESDLAKLRYGIEHISFTVKNFDNFASAVVNILPIAKQGQVGTSKFMKTEIINTVEIEFRSDSLGEEYA
;
A
#
# COMPACT_ATOMS: atom_id res chain seq x y z
N MET A 1 -13.22 10.51 -6.67
CA MET A 1 -12.22 9.95 -5.74
C MET A 1 -10.89 10.68 -5.84
N SER A 2 -10.56 11.26 -6.99
CA SER A 2 -9.42 12.17 -7.19
C SER A 2 -9.15 13.15 -6.04
N ASP A 3 -10.18 13.76 -5.44
CA ASP A 3 -10.02 14.67 -4.29
C ASP A 3 -9.37 14.02 -3.06
N LEU A 4 -9.55 12.71 -2.84
CA LEU A 4 -8.90 11.97 -1.76
C LEU A 4 -7.38 12.09 -1.83
N PHE A 5 -6.82 12.22 -3.03
CA PHE A 5 -5.38 12.24 -3.27
C PHE A 5 -4.76 13.62 -3.14
N LYS A 6 -5.52 14.65 -2.76
CA LYS A 6 -4.92 15.91 -2.28
C LYS A 6 -4.26 15.64 -0.93
N TYR A 7 -3.13 16.30 -0.66
CA TYR A 7 -2.34 16.03 0.55
C TYR A 7 -3.17 16.10 1.85
N ASP A 8 -3.94 17.16 2.05
CA ASP A 8 -4.74 17.33 3.27
C ASP A 8 -5.81 16.22 3.42
N SER A 9 -6.44 15.83 2.31
CA SER A 9 -7.43 14.75 2.29
C SER A 9 -6.81 13.38 2.56
N LEU A 10 -5.60 13.12 2.02
CA LEU A 10 -4.83 11.92 2.33
C LEU A 10 -4.44 11.88 3.81
N GLN A 11 -3.98 13.00 4.36
CA GLN A 11 -3.57 13.12 5.75
C GLN A 11 -4.75 12.91 6.70
N GLU A 12 -5.92 13.48 6.38
CA GLU A 12 -7.16 13.28 7.15
C GLU A 12 -7.59 11.81 7.11
N PHE A 13 -7.68 11.21 5.93
CA PHE A 13 -8.00 9.79 5.77
C PHE A 13 -7.04 8.92 6.58
N PHE A 14 -5.73 9.16 6.43
CA PHE A 14 -4.69 8.39 7.09
C PHE A 14 -4.74 8.50 8.62
N SER A 15 -5.12 9.66 9.16
CA SER A 15 -5.31 9.87 10.61
C SER A 15 -6.36 8.92 11.23
N ILE A 16 -7.34 8.50 10.42
CA ILE A 16 -8.40 7.56 10.81
C ILE A 16 -7.96 6.13 10.50
N TYR A 17 -7.49 5.90 9.28
CA TYR A 17 -7.13 4.56 8.79
C TYR A 17 -6.04 3.90 9.65
N GLN A 18 -5.01 4.65 10.05
CA GLN A 18 -3.92 4.11 10.85
C GLN A 18 -4.37 3.57 12.22
N LYS A 19 -5.45 4.11 12.81
CA LYS A 19 -6.02 3.60 14.05
C LYS A 19 -6.65 2.23 13.86
N ALA A 20 -7.31 2.01 12.72
CA ALA A 20 -7.83 0.70 12.36
C ALA A 20 -6.69 -0.31 12.13
N VAL A 21 -5.59 0.13 11.49
CA VAL A 21 -4.39 -0.68 11.31
C VAL A 21 -3.77 -1.07 12.65
N LEU A 22 -3.61 -0.14 13.58
CA LEU A 22 -3.10 -0.44 14.92
C LEU A 22 -4.00 -1.42 15.68
N ASN A 23 -5.31 -1.24 15.62
CA ASN A 23 -6.25 -2.17 16.25
C ASN A 23 -6.13 -3.58 15.65
N PHE A 24 -5.97 -3.68 14.33
CA PHE A 24 -5.70 -4.96 13.67
C PHE A 24 -4.40 -5.59 14.18
N LEU A 25 -3.29 -4.84 14.17
CA LEU A 25 -1.99 -5.35 14.60
C LEU A 25 -2.01 -5.80 16.08
N ASN A 26 -2.65 -5.02 16.95
CA ASN A 26 -2.81 -5.34 18.37
C ASN A 26 -3.70 -6.57 18.60
N GLN A 27 -4.75 -6.77 17.79
CA GLN A 27 -5.63 -7.94 17.90
C GLN A 27 -4.86 -9.25 17.70
N TYR A 28 -3.81 -9.24 16.87
CA TYR A 28 -2.99 -10.41 16.56
C TYR A 28 -1.66 -10.44 17.32
N ASP A 29 -1.47 -9.56 18.32
CA ASP A 29 -0.27 -9.48 19.16
C ASP A 29 1.04 -9.41 18.34
N LEU A 30 1.01 -8.66 17.23
CA LEU A 30 2.18 -8.46 16.39
C LEU A 30 3.13 -7.46 17.01
N ASP A 31 4.42 -7.82 17.08
CA ASP A 31 5.48 -6.88 17.42
C ASP A 31 5.68 -5.87 16.27
N ILE A 32 5.18 -4.66 16.47
CA ILE A 32 5.28 -3.56 15.51
C ILE A 32 6.70 -3.03 15.36
N SER A 33 7.64 -3.39 16.25
CA SER A 33 9.03 -2.90 16.20
C SER A 33 9.82 -3.47 15.01
N GLU A 34 9.38 -4.61 14.45
CA GLU A 34 9.94 -5.20 13.24
C GLU A 34 9.39 -4.58 11.95
N LEU A 35 8.36 -3.74 12.05
CA LEU A 35 7.64 -3.17 10.92
C LEU A 35 8.12 -1.74 10.66
N VAL A 36 8.58 -1.49 9.43
CA VAL A 36 8.91 -0.15 8.97
C VAL A 36 7.84 0.30 7.98
N PRO A 37 7.03 1.33 8.30
CA PRO A 37 5.98 1.80 7.39
C PRO A 37 6.54 2.24 6.04
N ASP A 38 5.90 1.83 4.95
CA ASP A 38 6.43 1.99 3.60
C ASP A 38 5.55 2.85 2.69
N HIS A 39 4.33 2.40 2.40
CA HIS A 39 3.44 3.10 1.48
C HIS A 39 1.96 2.79 1.74
N LEU A 40 1.08 3.62 1.19
CA LEU A 40 -0.32 3.27 0.95
C LEU A 40 -0.47 2.83 -0.51
N GLY A 41 -1.22 1.76 -0.76
CA GLY A 41 -1.53 1.30 -2.11
C GLY A 41 -2.98 1.57 -2.48
N ALA A 42 -3.22 2.07 -3.69
CA ALA A 42 -4.53 2.53 -4.12
C ALA A 42 -4.93 2.08 -5.52
N LEU A 43 -6.19 1.65 -5.65
CA LEU A 43 -6.79 1.26 -6.92
C LEU A 43 -7.62 2.41 -7.51
N THR A 44 -7.33 2.80 -8.75
CA THR A 44 -8.17 3.76 -9.48
C THR A 44 -9.29 3.07 -10.25
N HIS A 45 -10.31 3.81 -10.67
CA HIS A 45 -11.47 3.27 -11.39
C HIS A 45 -11.17 2.91 -12.83
N ASN A 46 -10.34 3.71 -13.49
CA ASN A 46 -10.02 3.58 -14.91
C ASN A 46 -8.77 4.41 -15.26
N SER A 47 -8.38 4.36 -16.53
CA SER A 47 -7.20 5.07 -17.05
C SER A 47 -7.31 6.60 -16.99
N GLU A 48 -8.51 7.16 -17.14
CA GLU A 48 -8.71 8.61 -17.06
C GLU A 48 -8.50 9.11 -15.63
N GLU A 49 -9.10 8.43 -14.65
CA GLU A 49 -8.86 8.75 -13.25
C GLU A 49 -7.40 8.51 -12.83
N PHE A 50 -6.76 7.47 -13.36
CA PHE A 50 -5.34 7.20 -13.10
C PHE A 50 -4.45 8.39 -13.48
N GLU A 51 -4.69 9.02 -14.63
CA GLU A 51 -3.97 10.23 -15.05
C GLU A 51 -4.36 11.47 -14.22
N SER A 52 -5.64 11.61 -13.87
CA SER A 52 -6.11 12.69 -13.01
C SER A 52 -5.45 12.62 -11.62
N VAL A 53 -5.46 11.44 -10.99
CA VAL A 53 -4.82 11.19 -9.69
C VAL A 53 -3.31 11.38 -9.79
N THR A 54 -2.68 10.94 -10.87
CA THR A 54 -1.25 11.20 -11.11
C THR A 54 -0.95 12.69 -11.10
N THR A 55 -1.74 13.49 -11.82
CA THR A 55 -1.57 14.95 -11.88
C THR A 55 -1.70 15.58 -10.49
N ILE A 56 -2.66 15.12 -9.69
CA ILE A 56 -2.87 15.59 -8.32
C ILE A 56 -1.67 15.22 -7.43
N LEU A 57 -1.22 13.96 -7.44
CA LEU A 57 -0.09 13.51 -6.64
C LEU A 57 1.19 14.29 -6.97
N LEU A 58 1.47 14.56 -8.25
CA LEU A 58 2.64 15.32 -8.68
C LEU A 58 2.69 16.75 -8.13
N SER A 59 1.58 17.31 -7.64
CA SER A 59 1.58 18.63 -7.00
C SER A 59 2.26 18.65 -5.62
N HIS A 60 2.43 17.50 -4.98
CA HIS A 60 2.98 17.38 -3.61
C HIS A 60 3.86 16.14 -3.42
N SER A 61 4.36 15.57 -4.52
CA SER A 61 5.22 14.39 -4.52
C SER A 61 6.09 14.35 -5.76
N GLN A 62 7.02 13.40 -5.78
CA GLN A 62 7.80 13.03 -6.96
C GLN A 62 7.47 11.59 -7.36
N MET A 63 7.16 11.37 -8.65
CA MET A 63 7.08 10.00 -9.17
C MET A 63 8.48 9.38 -9.21
N ILE A 64 8.66 8.26 -8.49
CA ILE A 64 9.95 7.57 -8.37
C ILE A 64 9.99 6.28 -9.20
N LYS A 65 8.84 5.73 -9.57
CA LYS A 65 8.74 4.52 -10.38
C LYS A 65 7.45 4.50 -11.19
N GLU A 66 7.56 4.03 -12.43
CA GLU A 66 6.43 3.67 -13.28
C GLU A 66 6.75 2.33 -13.94
N ILE A 67 5.82 1.37 -13.82
CA ILE A 67 5.95 0.05 -14.42
C ILE A 67 4.62 -0.41 -14.99
N GLN A 68 4.69 -1.32 -15.96
CA GLN A 68 3.55 -2.12 -16.38
C GLN A 68 3.64 -3.50 -15.74
N LEU A 69 2.65 -3.85 -14.93
CA LEU A 69 2.63 -5.11 -14.20
C LEU A 69 1.27 -5.78 -14.41
N ASN A 70 1.26 -7.02 -14.93
CA ASN A 70 0.02 -7.75 -15.24
C ASN A 70 -0.96 -6.95 -16.13
N ASN A 71 -0.45 -6.36 -17.22
CA ASN A 71 -1.23 -5.58 -18.19
C ASN A 71 -1.96 -4.34 -17.62
N ARG A 72 -1.49 -3.80 -16.49
CA ARG A 72 -1.94 -2.53 -15.92
C ARG A 72 -0.77 -1.64 -15.58
N ARG A 73 -0.99 -0.32 -15.55
CA ARG A 73 0.03 0.63 -15.09
C ARG A 73 0.04 0.71 -13.57
N VAL A 74 1.24 0.88 -13.03
CA VAL A 74 1.50 1.10 -11.62
C VAL A 74 2.49 2.25 -11.52
N ARG A 75 2.19 3.24 -10.69
CA ARG A 75 3.06 4.39 -10.41
C ARG A 75 3.28 4.50 -8.91
N VAL A 76 4.51 4.81 -8.53
CA VAL A 76 4.90 5.01 -7.14
C VAL A 76 5.39 6.44 -6.98
N PHE A 77 4.85 7.12 -5.98
CA PHE A 77 5.13 8.51 -5.66
C PHE A 77 5.74 8.62 -4.27
N LYS A 78 6.85 9.34 -4.16
CA LYS A 78 7.45 9.74 -2.88
C LYS A 78 6.93 11.12 -2.51
N LEU A 79 6.24 11.21 -1.39
CA LEU A 79 5.64 12.47 -0.93
C LEU A 79 6.75 13.44 -0.51
N ASN A 80 6.57 14.73 -0.83
CA ASN A 80 7.50 15.77 -0.38
C ASN A 80 7.46 15.94 1.14
N HIS A 81 6.27 15.72 1.71
CA HIS A 81 6.03 15.62 3.15
C HIS A 81 5.32 14.28 3.41
N PRO A 82 5.84 13.41 4.29
CA PRO A 82 5.17 12.15 4.58
C PRO A 82 3.82 12.39 5.27
N LEU A 83 2.94 11.39 5.23
CA LEU A 83 1.72 11.38 6.05
C LEU A 83 2.13 11.01 7.49
N LEU A 84 1.67 11.80 8.46
CA LEU A 84 2.10 11.71 9.86
C LEU A 84 1.03 11.10 10.76
N GLY A 85 1.49 10.42 11.82
CA GLY A 85 0.69 9.84 12.90
C GLY A 85 1.52 8.83 13.71
N ASP A 86 0.88 7.78 14.21
CA ASP A 86 1.55 6.63 14.83
C ASP A 86 2.47 5.89 13.83
N PHE A 87 2.12 5.94 12.54
CA PHE A 87 3.02 5.58 11.45
C PHE A 87 3.36 6.82 10.62
N THR A 88 4.58 6.82 10.06
CA THR A 88 5.01 7.84 9.09
C THR A 88 5.05 7.20 7.70
N ILE A 89 4.13 7.58 6.81
CA ILE A 89 4.05 6.99 5.47
C ILE A 89 4.67 7.93 4.43
N PRO A 90 5.81 7.56 3.82
CA PRO A 90 6.50 8.42 2.86
C PRO A 90 6.00 8.30 1.41
N LYS A 91 5.26 7.24 1.06
CA LYS A 91 4.97 6.89 -0.34
C LYS A 91 3.52 6.51 -0.58
N ILE A 92 3.09 6.69 -1.83
CA ILE A 92 1.81 6.21 -2.34
C ILE A 92 2.06 5.44 -3.65
N GLU A 93 1.52 4.23 -3.73
CA GLU A 93 1.38 3.46 -4.97
C GLU A 93 -0.05 3.65 -5.50
N ILE A 94 -0.19 3.92 -6.79
CA ILE A 94 -1.48 3.83 -7.48
C ILE A 94 -1.38 2.83 -8.63
N PHE A 95 -2.47 2.14 -8.90
CA PHE A 95 -2.55 1.18 -10.01
C PHE A 95 -3.93 1.17 -10.66
N GLU A 96 -3.95 0.87 -11.95
CA GLU A 96 -5.21 0.67 -12.68
C GLU A 96 -5.88 -0.67 -12.31
N PRO A 97 -7.19 -0.83 -12.60
CA PRO A 97 -7.80 -2.15 -12.64
C PRO A 97 -7.09 -3.02 -13.68
N LYS A 98 -7.05 -4.33 -13.45
CA LYS A 98 -6.63 -5.24 -14.52
C LYS A 98 -7.73 -5.26 -15.59
N PRO A 99 -7.38 -5.42 -16.89
CA PRO A 99 -8.38 -5.43 -17.96
C PRO A 99 -9.52 -6.44 -17.78
N GLU A 100 -9.25 -7.58 -17.15
CA GLU A 100 -10.21 -8.67 -16.95
C GLU A 100 -10.80 -8.73 -15.51
N SER A 101 -10.61 -7.67 -14.72
CA SER A 101 -11.16 -7.63 -13.37
C SER A 101 -12.68 -7.48 -13.36
N ASP A 102 -13.35 -8.25 -12.50
CA ASP A 102 -14.76 -8.05 -12.16
C ASP A 102 -14.90 -6.74 -11.35
N LEU A 103 -15.33 -5.68 -12.03
CA LEU A 103 -15.41 -4.32 -11.47
C LEU A 103 -16.30 -4.25 -10.22
N ALA A 104 -17.31 -5.12 -10.09
CA ALA A 104 -18.21 -5.12 -8.94
C ALA A 104 -17.55 -5.62 -7.64
N LYS A 105 -16.37 -6.25 -7.74
CA LYS A 105 -15.60 -6.78 -6.60
C LYS A 105 -14.38 -5.92 -6.25
N LEU A 106 -14.15 -4.85 -6.98
CA LEU A 106 -12.99 -3.97 -6.77
C LEU A 106 -13.26 -2.96 -5.65
N ARG A 107 -12.22 -2.65 -4.88
CA ARG A 107 -12.27 -1.65 -3.81
C ARG A 107 -11.46 -0.43 -4.24
N TYR A 108 -12.11 0.46 -4.98
CA TYR A 108 -11.46 1.69 -5.43
C TYR A 108 -11.03 2.58 -4.24
N GLY A 109 -9.91 3.28 -4.38
CA GLY A 109 -9.32 4.15 -3.36
C GLY A 109 -8.13 3.49 -2.65
N ILE A 110 -7.81 3.93 -1.43
CA ILE A 110 -6.77 3.30 -0.62
C ILE A 110 -7.23 1.89 -0.23
N GLU A 111 -6.52 0.87 -0.69
CA GLU A 111 -6.85 -0.53 -0.43
C GLU A 111 -6.03 -1.09 0.74
N HIS A 112 -4.75 -0.76 0.81
CA HIS A 112 -3.85 -1.33 1.79
C HIS A 112 -2.79 -0.35 2.28
N ILE A 113 -2.23 -0.67 3.44
CA ILE A 113 -0.98 -0.12 3.96
C ILE A 113 0.10 -1.19 3.86
N SER A 114 1.32 -0.76 3.56
CA SER A 114 2.47 -1.64 3.42
C SER A 114 3.55 -1.33 4.44
N PHE A 115 4.17 -2.38 4.96
CA PHE A 115 5.35 -2.30 5.82
C PHE A 115 6.48 -3.12 5.21
N THR A 116 7.70 -2.60 5.28
CA THR A 116 8.89 -3.41 5.03
C THR A 116 9.29 -4.15 6.29
N VAL A 117 9.86 -5.34 6.11
CA VAL A 117 10.29 -6.22 7.19
C VAL A 117 11.73 -6.66 6.94
N LYS A 118 12.59 -6.48 7.94
CA LYS A 118 14.05 -6.69 7.81
C LYS A 118 14.43 -8.14 7.50
N ASN A 119 13.74 -9.11 8.11
CA ASN A 119 13.94 -10.54 7.85
C ASN A 119 12.61 -11.17 7.44
N PHE A 120 12.22 -10.89 6.19
CA PHE A 120 10.91 -11.28 5.66
C PHE A 120 10.61 -12.77 5.83
N ASP A 121 11.55 -13.66 5.52
CA ASP A 121 11.29 -15.11 5.56
C ASP A 121 11.05 -15.63 6.98
N ASN A 122 11.82 -15.12 7.96
CA ASN A 122 11.60 -15.46 9.37
C ASN A 122 10.28 -14.88 9.88
N PHE A 123 10.00 -13.61 9.56
CA PHE A 123 8.74 -12.96 9.92
C PHE A 123 7.54 -13.70 9.34
N ALA A 124 7.56 -13.97 8.03
CA ALA A 124 6.48 -14.67 7.34
C ALA A 124 6.22 -16.05 7.95
N SER A 125 7.30 -16.81 8.25
CA SER A 125 7.19 -18.12 8.90
C SER A 125 6.57 -18.02 10.30
N ALA A 126 6.88 -16.96 11.05
CA ALA A 126 6.35 -16.75 12.40
C ALA A 126 4.87 -16.35 12.38
N VAL A 127 4.44 -15.53 11.42
CA VAL A 127 3.11 -14.91 11.44
C VAL A 127 2.08 -15.60 10.55
N VAL A 128 2.48 -16.50 9.63
CA VAL A 128 1.56 -17.13 8.66
C VAL A 128 0.43 -17.94 9.30
N ASN A 129 0.65 -18.48 10.51
CA ASN A 129 -0.36 -19.23 11.26
C ASN A 129 -1.13 -18.38 12.28
N ILE A 130 -0.75 -17.10 12.43
CA ILE A 130 -1.36 -16.15 13.37
C ILE A 130 -2.26 -15.18 12.61
N LEU A 131 -1.79 -14.70 11.47
CA LEU A 131 -2.49 -13.73 10.64
C LEU A 131 -3.35 -14.42 9.59
N PRO A 132 -4.50 -13.81 9.25
CA PRO A 132 -5.33 -14.28 8.15
C PRO A 132 -4.65 -13.88 6.83
N ILE A 133 -3.79 -14.72 6.28
CA ILE A 133 -3.04 -14.42 5.06
C ILE A 133 -3.86 -14.78 3.82
N ALA A 134 -4.19 -13.78 2.99
CA ALA A 134 -4.92 -13.97 1.74
C ALA A 134 -4.00 -14.35 0.58
N LYS A 135 -2.78 -13.78 0.56
CA LYS A 135 -1.88 -13.92 -0.58
C LYS A 135 -0.42 -13.81 -0.17
N GLN A 136 0.42 -14.61 -0.80
CA GLN A 136 1.87 -14.47 -0.77
C GLN A 136 2.40 -14.53 -2.20
N GLY A 137 3.55 -13.92 -2.43
CA GLY A 137 4.18 -13.98 -3.74
C GLY A 137 5.54 -13.30 -3.80
N GLN A 138 6.09 -13.30 -5.00
CA GLN A 138 7.37 -12.71 -5.29
C GLN A 138 7.32 -12.07 -6.69
N VAL A 139 7.87 -10.87 -6.82
CA VAL A 139 8.05 -10.16 -8.09
C VAL A 139 9.52 -9.76 -8.20
N GLY A 140 10.27 -10.41 -9.08
CA GLY A 140 11.72 -10.26 -9.12
C GLY A 140 12.34 -10.77 -7.80
N THR A 141 13.09 -9.93 -7.11
CA THR A 141 13.66 -10.21 -5.77
C THR A 141 12.74 -9.77 -4.62
N SER A 142 11.70 -8.98 -4.91
CA SER A 142 10.74 -8.47 -3.93
C SER A 142 9.77 -9.57 -3.52
N LYS A 143 9.76 -9.94 -2.25
CA LYS A 143 8.78 -10.85 -1.64
C LYS A 143 7.70 -10.03 -0.93
N PHE A 144 6.46 -10.51 -1.00
CA PHE A 144 5.35 -9.86 -0.32
C PHE A 144 4.34 -10.86 0.24
N MET A 145 3.62 -10.42 1.27
CA MET A 145 2.52 -11.15 1.91
C MET A 145 1.40 -10.16 2.26
N LYS A 146 0.16 -10.48 1.88
CA LYS A 146 -1.03 -9.67 2.18
C LYS A 146 -1.97 -10.42 3.11
N THR A 147 -2.49 -9.71 4.09
CA THR A 147 -3.60 -10.20 4.92
C THR A 147 -4.90 -10.25 4.11
N GLU A 148 -5.88 -11.00 4.60
CA GLU A 148 -7.27 -10.78 4.25
C GLU A 148 -7.70 -9.37 4.66
N ILE A 149 -8.78 -8.90 4.04
CA ILE A 149 -9.39 -7.62 4.40
C ILE A 149 -10.23 -7.83 5.65
N ILE A 150 -9.85 -7.22 6.76
CA ILE A 150 -10.62 -7.24 8.01
C ILE A 150 -10.94 -5.81 8.41
N ASN A 151 -12.22 -5.51 8.61
CA ASN A 151 -12.70 -4.17 8.98
C ASN A 151 -12.10 -3.08 8.07
N THR A 152 -12.10 -3.32 6.76
CA THR A 152 -11.54 -2.44 5.71
C THR A 152 -10.00 -2.33 5.66
N VAL A 153 -9.29 -2.95 6.61
CA VAL A 153 -7.82 -2.97 6.65
C VAL A 153 -7.30 -4.17 5.88
N GLU A 154 -6.32 -3.90 5.01
CA GLU A 154 -5.45 -4.92 4.40
C GLU A 154 -4.02 -4.46 4.65
N ILE A 155 -3.19 -5.35 5.17
CA ILE A 155 -1.78 -5.07 5.42
C ILE A 155 -0.95 -5.89 4.42
N GLU A 156 -0.05 -5.21 3.72
CA GLU A 156 1.01 -5.85 2.96
C GLU A 156 2.33 -5.78 3.74
N PHE A 157 3.00 -6.91 3.86
CA PHE A 157 4.37 -6.99 4.33
C PHE A 157 5.28 -7.22 3.13
N ARG A 158 6.43 -6.55 3.09
CA ARG A 158 7.39 -6.64 2.00
C ARG A 158 8.81 -6.88 2.50
N SER A 159 9.62 -7.54 1.67
CA SER A 159 11.06 -7.68 1.94
C SER A 159 11.88 -6.43 1.58
N ASP A 160 11.28 -5.47 0.88
CA ASP A 160 11.94 -4.30 0.31
C ASP A 160 11.04 -3.05 0.26
N SER A 161 11.69 -1.89 0.17
CA SER A 161 11.07 -0.57 0.03
C SER A 161 10.57 -0.39 -1.40
N LEU A 162 9.25 -0.24 -1.58
CA LEU A 162 8.66 -0.13 -2.91
C LEU A 162 9.20 1.10 -3.65
N GLY A 163 9.63 0.92 -4.91
CA GLY A 163 10.16 2.02 -5.73
C GLY A 163 11.65 2.29 -5.56
N GLU A 164 12.31 1.62 -4.62
CA GLU A 164 13.74 1.77 -4.30
C GLU A 164 14.48 0.43 -4.41
N GLU A 165 13.89 -0.54 -5.10
CA GLU A 165 14.50 -1.84 -5.33
C GLU A 165 15.75 -1.67 -6.22
N TYR A 166 16.89 -2.20 -5.80
CA TYR A 166 18.11 -2.18 -6.61
C TYR A 166 17.86 -2.94 -7.93
N ALA A 167 18.04 -2.23 -9.06
CA ALA A 167 18.01 -2.81 -10.41
C ALA A 167 19.23 -3.71 -10.65
#